data_AF-A0A0L0MY08-F1
#
_entry.id   AF-A0A0L0MY08-F1
#
_cell.length_a   1.000
_cell.length_b   1.000
_cell.length_c   1.000
_cell.angle_alpha   90.00
_cell.angle_beta   90.00
_cell.angle_gamma   90.00
#
_symmetry.space_group_name_H-M   'P 1'
#
loop_
_entity.id
_entity.type
_entity.pdbx_description
1 polymer ?
#
loop_
_entity_poly.entity_id
_entity_poly.type
_entity_poly.pdbx_seq_one_letter_code
_entity_poly.pdbx_strand_id
1 'polypeptide(L)'
;MSALFVRAAALRSPLRAALRPRLHQLRPRSSKASKPPAAKADAVSGGAATPGAAPGPGPVPFWQRLGPVTRAVEAYGRSQRARPYATQVVGAFFIYLCADLGAQRIGGREYDAARTGRTLFIGLAAAIPYYRWFVFLSRNFNYTSRVRSIATKVAMNQLCFTPTFNTYFFGAQALLAGDGLAATAERVRDTVPTSWLNSFKVWPAVVVFSFTFLPMEYRSIFSGFIAVGWQTYLSYLNKQAELREQARMLAATSTIAVAGRGSQTAAVAP
;
A
#
# COMPACT_ATOMS: atom_id res chain seq x y z
N MET A 1 -4.77 -6.49 53.55
CA MET A 1 -3.95 -7.73 53.52
C MET A 1 -3.88 -8.17 52.07
N SER A 2 -2.78 -8.30 51.34
CA SER A 2 -1.33 -8.08 51.49
C SER A 2 -0.80 -8.07 50.04
N ALA A 3 -0.21 -6.98 49.54
CA ALA A 3 1.23 -6.69 49.46
C ALA A 3 2.04 -7.43 48.37
N LEU A 4 2.68 -6.63 47.50
CA LEU A 4 3.99 -6.78 46.82
C LEU A 4 4.07 -7.77 45.63
N PHE A 5 4.57 -7.42 44.44
CA PHE A 5 5.91 -6.92 44.17
C PHE A 5 6.01 -6.08 42.87
N VAL A 6 6.72 -4.95 42.98
CA VAL A 6 7.26 -4.13 41.89
C VAL A 6 8.54 -4.78 41.35
N ARG A 7 8.73 -4.81 40.02
CA ARG A 7 10.08 -4.90 39.42
C ARG A 7 10.19 -4.05 38.15
N ALA A 8 10.94 -2.95 38.31
CA ALA A 8 11.52 -2.15 37.25
C ALA A 8 12.71 -2.89 36.61
N ALA A 9 12.87 -2.78 35.29
CA ALA A 9 14.09 -3.17 34.60
C ALA A 9 14.36 -2.29 33.37
N ALA A 10 15.10 -1.21 33.65
CA ALA A 10 16.19 -0.61 32.88
C ALA A 10 16.11 -0.49 31.34
N LEU A 11 15.96 0.76 30.88
CA LEU A 11 16.56 1.28 29.65
C LEU A 11 18.06 0.98 29.62
N ARG A 12 18.56 0.37 28.54
CA ARG A 12 19.97 0.47 28.13
C ARG A 12 20.07 0.69 26.63
N SER A 13 20.70 1.80 26.26
CA SER A 13 20.96 2.23 24.89
C SER A 13 22.04 1.36 24.21
N PRO A 14 22.01 1.19 22.87
CA PRO A 14 23.08 0.53 22.14
C PRO A 14 24.08 1.58 21.61
N LEU A 15 24.97 2.09 22.48
CA LEU A 15 26.03 3.04 22.09
C LEU A 15 27.43 2.57 22.53
N ARG A 16 27.68 1.26 22.48
CA ARG A 16 29.01 0.67 22.79
C ARG A 16 29.55 -0.30 21.73
N ALA A 17 29.06 -0.24 20.49
CA ALA A 17 29.58 -1.06 19.39
C ALA A 17 30.54 -0.32 18.44
N ALA A 18 30.90 0.94 18.72
CA ALA A 18 31.62 1.82 17.78
C ALA A 18 33.09 2.11 18.12
N LEU A 19 33.71 1.43 19.09
CA LEU A 19 35.12 1.67 19.46
C LEU A 19 35.84 0.35 19.75
N ARG A 20 36.34 -0.31 18.70
CA ARG A 20 37.42 -1.30 18.80
C ARG A 20 38.56 -0.85 17.88
N PRO A 21 39.73 -0.45 18.41
CA PRO A 21 40.88 -0.14 17.58
C PRO A 21 41.48 -1.43 17.03
N ARG A 22 41.68 -1.46 15.70
CA ARG A 22 42.44 -2.50 14.98
C ARG A 22 43.92 -2.37 15.31
N LEU A 23 44.41 -3.23 16.21
CA LEU A 23 45.84 -3.47 16.39
C LEU A 23 46.05 -4.98 16.48
N HIS A 24 46.46 -5.59 15.36
CA HIS A 24 47.29 -6.80 15.30
C HIS A 24 47.42 -7.27 13.85
N GLN A 25 48.36 -6.69 13.10
CA GLN A 25 49.08 -7.37 12.01
C GLN A 25 50.46 -6.72 11.85
N LEU A 26 51.36 -6.97 12.81
CA LEU A 26 52.80 -6.82 12.60
C LEU A 26 53.36 -8.23 12.47
N ARG A 27 53.60 -8.65 11.22
CA ARG A 27 54.32 -9.89 10.90
C ARG A 27 55.78 -9.51 10.60
N PRO A 28 56.78 -10.05 11.32
CA PRO A 28 58.17 -9.69 11.07
C PRO A 28 58.68 -10.27 9.75
N ARG A 29 59.37 -9.42 9.00
CA ARG A 29 59.99 -9.65 7.70
C ARG A 29 61.36 -10.29 7.93
N SER A 30 61.48 -11.60 7.74
CA SER A 30 62.77 -12.31 7.79
C SER A 30 63.42 -12.33 6.41
N SER A 31 64.57 -11.68 6.31
CA SER A 31 65.48 -11.68 5.16
C SER A 31 66.22 -13.00 5.04
N LYS A 32 66.07 -13.69 3.91
CA LYS A 32 67.15 -14.54 3.37
C LYS A 32 67.26 -14.29 1.87
N ALA A 33 68.43 -13.79 1.50
CA ALA A 33 68.87 -13.59 0.13
C ALA A 33 69.16 -14.96 -0.51
N SER A 34 68.71 -15.15 -1.75
CA SER A 34 69.28 -16.13 -2.66
C SER A 34 69.27 -15.58 -4.09
N LYS A 35 70.44 -15.71 -4.70
CA LYS A 35 70.95 -15.28 -6.00
C LYS A 35 70.12 -15.86 -7.18
N PRO A 36 69.93 -15.13 -8.29
CA PRO A 36 69.32 -15.71 -9.50
C PRO A 36 70.40 -16.35 -10.40
N PRO A 37 70.15 -17.52 -11.03
CA PRO A 37 70.90 -17.93 -12.20
C PRO A 37 70.19 -17.52 -13.50
N ALA A 38 71.05 -17.37 -14.50
CA ALA A 38 70.84 -16.79 -15.82
C ALA A 38 69.88 -17.56 -16.74
N ALA A 39 69.24 -16.77 -17.61
CA ALA A 39 69.00 -16.97 -19.04
C ALA A 39 68.74 -18.38 -19.58
N LYS A 40 67.57 -18.53 -20.23
CA LYS A 40 67.49 -18.99 -21.62
C LYS A 40 66.37 -18.24 -22.34
N ALA A 41 66.76 -17.60 -23.42
CA ALA A 41 65.89 -16.95 -24.38
C ALA A 41 65.43 -18.00 -25.40
N ASP A 42 64.13 -18.04 -25.67
CA ASP A 42 63.61 -18.57 -26.92
C ASP A 42 62.73 -17.49 -27.55
N ALA A 43 63.25 -16.92 -28.63
CA ALA A 43 62.58 -15.96 -29.47
C ALA A 43 61.65 -16.70 -30.43
N VAL A 44 60.36 -16.36 -30.42
CA VAL A 44 59.46 -16.62 -31.55
C VAL A 44 58.74 -15.33 -31.91
N SER A 45 58.68 -15.13 -33.22
CA SER A 45 58.41 -13.94 -34.01
C SER A 45 57.08 -13.23 -33.77
N GLY A 46 57.19 -11.90 -33.70
CA GLY A 46 56.41 -10.89 -34.42
C GLY A 46 55.03 -11.26 -34.99
N GLY A 47 54.00 -10.70 -34.36
CA GLY A 47 52.68 -10.48 -34.94
C GLY A 47 51.98 -9.37 -34.15
N ALA A 48 52.08 -8.13 -34.60
CA ALA A 48 51.39 -6.99 -34.01
C ALA A 48 49.88 -7.13 -34.28
N ALA A 49 49.14 -7.63 -33.29
CA ALA A 49 47.68 -7.58 -33.27
C ALA A 49 47.23 -6.33 -32.51
N THR A 50 46.62 -5.40 -33.24
CA THR A 50 45.88 -4.25 -32.71
C THR A 50 44.91 -4.72 -31.61
N PRO A 51 44.89 -4.12 -30.41
CA PRO A 51 43.85 -4.44 -29.43
C PRO A 51 42.50 -3.99 -30.00
N GLY A 52 41.68 -4.98 -30.37
CA GLY A 52 40.31 -4.76 -30.82
C GLY A 52 39.56 -3.94 -29.79
N ALA A 53 38.92 -2.87 -30.25
CA ALA A 53 38.05 -2.02 -29.45
C ALA A 53 37.06 -2.89 -28.67
N ALA A 54 37.03 -2.69 -27.34
CA ALA A 54 36.03 -3.32 -26.49
C ALA A 54 34.64 -3.03 -27.06
N PRO A 55 33.74 -4.02 -27.17
CA PRO A 55 32.38 -3.75 -27.60
C PRO A 55 31.77 -2.75 -26.63
N GLY A 56 31.37 -1.58 -27.14
CA GLY A 56 30.68 -0.56 -26.36
C GLY A 56 29.47 -1.18 -25.64
N PRO A 57 29.06 -0.65 -24.47
CA PRO A 57 27.96 -1.22 -23.72
C PRO A 57 26.75 -1.35 -24.65
N GLY A 58 26.30 -2.59 -24.85
CA GLY A 58 25.13 -2.90 -25.65
C GLY A 58 23.91 -2.10 -25.19
N PRO A 59 22.88 -1.94 -26.03
CA PRO A 59 21.71 -1.14 -25.71
C PRO A 59 21.13 -1.59 -24.37
N VAL A 60 21.19 -0.70 -23.37
CA VAL A 60 20.70 -0.98 -22.03
C VAL A 60 19.22 -1.39 -22.09
N PRO A 61 18.82 -2.50 -21.41
CA PRO A 61 17.44 -2.97 -21.38
C PRO A 61 16.47 -1.84 -21.01
N PHE A 62 15.26 -1.82 -21.59
CA PHE A 62 14.26 -0.76 -21.36
C PHE A 62 14.01 -0.48 -19.86
N TRP A 63 14.08 -1.49 -19.00
CA TRP A 63 13.94 -1.35 -17.56
C TRP A 63 15.08 -0.56 -16.89
N GLN A 64 16.28 -0.53 -17.46
CA GLN A 64 17.38 0.35 -17.03
C GLN A 64 17.21 1.79 -17.53
N ARG A 65 16.40 2.00 -18.58
CA ARG A 65 15.98 3.34 -19.04
C ARG A 65 14.90 3.95 -18.12
N LEU A 66 14.28 3.15 -17.26
CA LEU A 66 13.41 3.61 -16.16
C LEU A 66 14.19 4.12 -14.93
N GLY A 67 15.48 4.46 -15.09
CA GLY A 67 16.38 4.85 -14.00
C GLY A 67 15.75 5.72 -12.89
N PRO A 68 14.96 6.77 -13.18
CA PRO A 68 14.26 7.54 -12.17
C PRO A 68 13.24 6.75 -11.34
N VAL A 69 12.44 5.88 -11.97
CA VAL A 69 11.44 5.04 -11.30
C VAL A 69 12.11 3.99 -10.43
N THR A 70 13.13 3.31 -10.95
CA THR A 70 13.88 2.30 -10.19
C THR A 70 14.54 2.94 -8.96
N ARG A 71 15.15 4.13 -9.13
CA ARG A 71 15.71 4.91 -8.01
C ARG A 71 14.65 5.32 -6.98
N ALA A 72 13.46 5.70 -7.43
CA ALA A 72 12.35 6.06 -6.54
C ALA A 72 11.85 4.85 -5.73
N VAL A 73 11.68 3.70 -6.39
CA VAL A 73 11.29 2.44 -5.72
C VAL A 73 12.34 2.04 -4.69
N GLU A 74 13.63 2.07 -5.06
CA GLU A 74 14.71 1.78 -4.12
C GLU A 74 14.80 2.79 -2.98
N ALA A 75 14.58 4.08 -3.25
CA ALA A 75 14.57 5.12 -2.23
C ALA A 75 13.42 4.91 -1.24
N TYR A 76 12.22 4.56 -1.72
CA TYR A 76 11.10 4.16 -0.87
C TYR A 76 11.47 2.92 -0.04
N GLY A 77 12.05 1.89 -0.65
CA GLY A 77 12.49 0.68 0.06
C GLY A 77 13.52 0.98 1.15
N ARG A 78 14.50 1.85 0.89
CA ARG A 78 15.46 2.33 1.89
C ARG A 78 14.77 3.09 3.02
N SER A 79 13.88 4.02 2.69
CA SER A 79 13.11 4.82 3.66
C SER A 79 12.26 3.90 4.56
N GLN A 80 11.52 2.97 3.97
CA GLN A 80 10.66 2.04 4.68
C GLN A 80 11.42 1.11 5.62
N ARG A 81 12.65 0.70 5.27
CA ARG A 81 13.50 -0.10 6.16
C ARG A 81 14.11 0.74 7.29
N ALA A 82 14.50 1.98 7.01
CA ALA A 82 15.12 2.85 7.99
C ALA A 82 14.12 3.48 8.98
N ARG A 83 12.94 3.87 8.51
CA ARG A 83 11.91 4.61 9.27
C ARG A 83 10.50 4.13 8.93
N PRO A 84 10.16 2.85 9.18
CA PRO A 84 8.92 2.23 8.71
C PRO A 84 7.66 3.02 9.08
N TYR A 85 7.53 3.52 10.31
CA TYR A 85 6.32 4.25 10.72
C TYR A 85 6.19 5.62 10.05
N ALA A 86 7.27 6.38 9.94
CA ALA A 86 7.25 7.69 9.28
C ALA A 86 6.91 7.54 7.78
N THR A 87 7.53 6.58 7.10
CA THR A 87 7.26 6.29 5.68
C THR A 87 5.80 5.89 5.47
N GLN A 88 5.20 5.14 6.40
CA GLN A 88 3.79 4.75 6.32
C GLN A 88 2.83 5.93 6.52
N VAL A 89 3.10 6.82 7.48
CA VAL A 89 2.27 8.03 7.70
C VAL A 89 2.35 8.96 6.50
N VAL A 90 3.55 9.21 5.98
CA VAL A 90 3.75 10.04 4.77
C VAL A 90 3.10 9.40 3.55
N GLY A 91 3.27 8.09 3.36
CA GLY A 91 2.61 7.36 2.28
C GLY A 91 1.09 7.44 2.37
N ALA A 92 0.53 7.24 3.57
CA ALA A 92 -0.90 7.34 3.81
C ALA A 92 -1.42 8.75 3.49
N PHE A 93 -0.71 9.81 3.86
CA PHE A 93 -1.09 11.17 3.48
C PHE A 93 -1.34 11.31 1.97
N PHE A 94 -0.38 10.89 1.15
CA PHE A 94 -0.53 10.98 -0.31
C PHE A 94 -1.60 10.03 -0.85
N ILE A 95 -1.67 8.79 -0.36
CA ILE A 95 -2.68 7.81 -0.78
C ILE A 95 -4.09 8.34 -0.52
N TYR A 96 -4.37 8.79 0.70
CA TYR A 96 -5.71 9.25 1.07
C TYR A 96 -6.04 10.61 0.44
N LEU A 97 -5.06 11.50 0.25
CA LEU A 97 -5.26 12.74 -0.49
C LEU A 97 -5.67 12.45 -1.94
N CYS A 98 -4.91 11.60 -2.64
CA CYS A 98 -5.22 11.24 -4.03
C CYS A 98 -6.55 10.49 -4.15
N ALA A 99 -6.84 9.58 -3.22
CA ALA A 99 -8.12 8.85 -3.19
C ALA A 99 -9.30 9.79 -3.03
N ASP A 100 -9.21 10.75 -2.10
CA ASP A 100 -10.30 11.67 -1.82
C ASP A 100 -10.50 12.69 -2.96
N LEU A 101 -9.41 13.29 -3.47
CA LEU A 101 -9.49 14.20 -4.62
C LEU A 101 -10.06 13.51 -5.86
N GLY A 102 -9.65 12.26 -6.13
CA GLY A 102 -10.19 11.46 -7.23
C GLY A 102 -11.68 11.18 -7.06
N ALA A 103 -12.09 10.77 -5.86
CA ALA A 103 -13.48 10.53 -5.50
C ALA A 103 -14.36 11.79 -5.66
N GLN A 104 -13.91 12.94 -5.16
CA GLN A 104 -14.66 14.20 -5.25
C GLN A 104 -14.79 14.69 -6.69
N ARG A 105 -13.71 14.59 -7.47
CA ARG A 105 -13.70 14.99 -8.88
C ARG A 105 -14.69 14.18 -9.71
N ILE A 106 -14.80 12.87 -9.47
CA ILE A 106 -15.80 12.04 -10.15
C ILE A 106 -17.21 12.32 -9.64
N GLY A 107 -17.37 12.60 -8.35
CA GLY A 107 -18.65 12.95 -7.73
C GLY A 107 -19.37 14.09 -8.46
N GLY A 108 -18.64 15.01 -9.09
CA GLY A 108 -19.23 16.12 -9.86
C GLY A 108 -19.96 17.14 -9.01
N ARG A 109 -19.68 17.15 -7.70
CA ARG A 109 -20.12 18.16 -6.75
C ARG A 109 -18.98 19.15 -6.53
N GLU A 110 -19.27 20.29 -5.91
CA GLU A 110 -18.24 21.23 -5.47
C GLU A 110 -17.26 20.56 -4.51
N TYR A 111 -16.01 21.05 -4.53
CA TYR A 111 -14.95 20.51 -3.70
C TYR A 111 -15.22 20.80 -2.21
N ASP A 112 -15.27 19.73 -1.41
CA ASP A 112 -15.42 19.76 0.04
C ASP A 112 -14.06 19.53 0.73
N ALA A 113 -13.46 20.62 1.20
CA ALA A 113 -12.19 20.60 1.93
C ALA A 113 -12.32 19.91 3.31
N ALA A 114 -13.46 20.06 4.00
CA ALA A 114 -13.69 19.44 5.29
C ALA A 114 -13.79 17.91 5.17
N ARG A 115 -14.40 17.42 4.08
CA ARG A 115 -14.38 15.99 3.73
C ARG A 115 -12.97 15.48 3.48
N THR A 116 -12.14 16.24 2.76
CA THR A 116 -10.73 15.88 2.54
C THR A 116 -9.98 15.78 3.87
N GLY A 117 -10.14 16.76 4.76
CA GLY A 117 -9.51 16.77 6.08
C GLY A 117 -9.90 15.55 6.94
N ARG A 118 -11.19 15.19 6.96
CA ARG A 118 -11.69 13.99 7.66
C ARG A 118 -11.10 12.71 7.08
N THR A 119 -11.13 12.53 5.76
CA THR A 119 -10.55 11.36 5.09
C THR A 119 -9.06 11.22 5.37
N LEU A 120 -8.31 12.34 5.35
CA LEU A 120 -6.89 12.35 5.71
C LEU A 120 -6.68 11.91 7.15
N PHE A 121 -7.42 12.48 8.12
CA PHE A 121 -7.28 12.12 9.52
C PHE A 121 -7.53 10.62 9.75
N ILE A 122 -8.60 10.08 9.17
CA ILE A 122 -8.94 8.64 9.25
C ILE A 122 -7.82 7.78 8.65
N GLY A 123 -7.28 8.20 7.51
CA GLY A 123 -6.23 7.46 6.81
C GLY A 123 -4.90 7.47 7.55
N LEU A 124 -4.49 8.62 8.08
CA LEU A 124 -3.28 8.77 8.88
C LEU A 124 -3.34 7.94 10.17
N ALA A 125 -4.48 7.98 10.87
CA ALA A 125 -4.70 7.20 12.09
C ALA A 125 -4.64 5.68 11.81
N ALA A 126 -5.11 5.24 10.63
CA ALA A 126 -5.06 3.84 10.22
C ALA A 126 -3.69 3.39 9.71
N ALA A 127 -2.78 4.30 9.33
CA ALA A 127 -1.54 3.97 8.64
C ALA A 127 -0.66 2.97 9.42
N ILE A 128 -0.49 3.20 10.72
CA ILE A 128 0.35 2.35 11.58
C ILE A 128 -0.32 0.99 11.87
N PRO A 129 -1.59 0.92 12.31
CA PRO A 129 -2.30 -0.35 12.45
C PRO A 129 -2.28 -1.19 11.17
N TYR A 130 -2.52 -0.54 10.01
CA TYR A 130 -2.50 -1.17 8.70
C TYR A 130 -1.14 -1.80 8.40
N TYR A 131 -0.04 -1.04 8.57
CA TYR A 131 1.30 -1.57 8.38
C TYR A 131 1.62 -2.73 9.33
N ARG A 132 1.25 -2.60 10.61
CA ARG A 132 1.46 -3.66 11.61
C ARG A 132 0.72 -4.94 11.25
N TRP A 133 -0.46 -4.84 10.63
CA TRP A 133 -1.20 -5.99 10.13
C TRP A 133 -0.41 -6.75 9.05
N PHE A 134 0.17 -6.06 8.07
CA PHE A 134 1.02 -6.71 7.06
C PHE A 134 2.25 -7.37 7.68
N VAL A 135 2.89 -6.73 8.66
CA VAL A 135 4.01 -7.33 9.39
C VAL A 135 3.57 -8.58 10.14
N PHE A 136 2.41 -8.53 10.82
CA PHE A 136 1.82 -9.67 11.52
C PHE A 136 1.55 -10.84 10.56
N LEU A 137 0.84 -10.61 9.46
CA LEU A 137 0.57 -11.65 8.47
C LEU A 137 1.87 -12.26 7.92
N SER A 138 2.86 -11.42 7.65
CA SER A 138 4.14 -11.85 7.09
C SER A 138 4.97 -12.72 8.03
N ARG A 139 4.83 -12.56 9.35
CA ARG A 139 5.65 -13.27 10.34
C ARG A 139 4.98 -14.56 10.85
N ASN A 140 3.66 -14.58 10.96
CA ASN A 140 2.96 -15.65 11.71
C ASN A 140 2.44 -16.82 10.86
N PHE A 141 2.21 -16.62 9.56
CA PHE A 141 1.55 -17.63 8.70
C PHE A 141 2.50 -18.18 7.62
N ASN A 142 3.63 -18.77 8.04
CA ASN A 142 4.64 -19.33 7.15
C ASN A 142 4.76 -20.85 7.35
N TYR A 143 4.03 -21.60 6.52
CA TYR A 143 4.01 -23.06 6.50
C TYR A 143 4.92 -23.61 5.41
N THR A 144 5.22 -24.91 5.48
CA THR A 144 5.99 -25.64 4.46
C THR A 144 5.38 -25.49 3.05
N SER A 145 4.04 -25.52 2.95
CA SER A 145 3.36 -25.24 1.68
C SER A 145 3.19 -23.74 1.46
N ARG A 146 3.71 -23.24 0.34
CA ARG A 146 3.54 -21.85 -0.10
C ARG A 146 2.07 -21.50 -0.32
N VAL A 147 1.31 -22.41 -0.95
CA VAL A 147 -0.13 -22.23 -1.20
C VAL A 147 -0.89 -22.09 0.12
N ARG A 148 -0.62 -22.98 1.09
CA ARG A 148 -1.23 -22.89 2.42
C ARG A 148 -0.91 -21.56 3.11
N SER A 149 0.35 -21.13 3.05
CA SER A 149 0.79 -19.87 3.64
C SER A 149 0.06 -18.66 3.05
N ILE A 150 -0.11 -18.62 1.73
CA ILE A 150 -0.80 -17.51 1.07
C ILE A 150 -2.31 -17.60 1.35
N ALA A 151 -2.92 -18.78 1.23
CA ALA A 151 -4.34 -19.00 1.48
C ALA A 151 -4.73 -18.58 2.90
N THR A 152 -3.96 -18.95 3.93
CA THR A 152 -4.21 -18.51 5.31
C THR A 152 -4.08 -17.00 5.46
N LYS A 153 -3.09 -16.36 4.83
CA LYS A 153 -2.95 -14.89 4.87
C LYS A 153 -4.13 -14.19 4.20
N VAL A 154 -4.61 -14.70 3.07
CA VAL A 154 -5.81 -14.19 2.39
C VAL A 154 -7.04 -14.37 3.29
N ALA A 155 -7.22 -15.55 3.88
CA ALA A 155 -8.34 -15.82 4.79
C ALA A 155 -8.31 -14.88 6.01
N MET A 156 -7.17 -14.71 6.66
CA MET A 156 -7.03 -13.77 7.78
C MET A 156 -7.30 -12.33 7.37
N ASN A 157 -6.84 -11.93 6.19
CA ASN A 157 -7.13 -10.60 5.68
C ASN A 157 -8.64 -10.40 5.45
N GLN A 158 -9.30 -11.35 4.80
CA GLN A 158 -10.72 -11.23 4.50
C GLN A 158 -11.60 -11.37 5.75
N LEU A 159 -11.32 -12.32 6.64
CA LEU A 159 -12.21 -12.66 7.75
C LEU A 159 -12.00 -11.80 9.00
N CYS A 160 -10.79 -11.24 9.19
CA CYS A 160 -10.48 -10.45 10.38
C CYS A 160 -10.23 -8.99 10.04
N PHE A 161 -9.33 -8.73 9.08
CA PHE A 161 -8.89 -7.37 8.82
C PHE A 161 -9.95 -6.54 8.13
N THR A 162 -10.49 -7.03 7.00
CA THR A 162 -11.48 -6.29 6.21
C THR A 162 -12.71 -5.86 7.02
N PRO A 163 -13.39 -6.73 7.80
CA PRO A 163 -14.55 -6.30 8.59
C PRO A 163 -14.16 -5.30 9.68
N THR A 164 -13.03 -5.52 10.38
CA THR A 164 -12.54 -4.59 11.42
C THR A 164 -12.21 -3.22 10.84
N PHE A 165 -11.49 -3.20 9.72
CA PHE A 165 -11.09 -1.98 9.03
C PHE A 165 -12.29 -1.24 8.46
N ASN A 166 -13.26 -1.94 7.88
CA ASN A 166 -14.49 -1.33 7.36
C ASN A 166 -15.31 -0.70 8.48
N THR A 167 -15.48 -1.39 9.63
CA THR A 167 -16.17 -0.83 10.80
C THR A 167 -15.49 0.43 11.29
N TYR A 168 -14.15 0.41 11.42
CA TYR A 168 -13.38 1.60 11.76
C TYR A 168 -13.59 2.73 10.75
N PHE A 169 -13.47 2.43 9.45
CA PHE A 169 -13.49 3.45 8.40
C PHE A 169 -14.87 4.12 8.29
N PHE A 170 -15.95 3.34 8.19
CA PHE A 170 -17.30 3.88 8.09
C PHE A 170 -17.76 4.52 9.40
N GLY A 171 -17.39 3.92 10.54
CA GLY A 171 -17.66 4.50 11.86
C GLY A 171 -16.98 5.84 12.05
N ALA A 172 -15.68 5.94 11.76
CA ALA A 172 -14.94 7.19 11.87
C ALA A 172 -15.43 8.25 10.88
N GLN A 173 -15.77 7.88 9.64
CA GLN A 173 -16.38 8.79 8.66
C GLN A 173 -17.68 9.39 9.19
N ALA A 174 -18.57 8.56 9.75
CA ALA A 174 -19.85 8.99 10.32
C ALA A 174 -19.67 9.94 11.52
N LEU A 175 -18.85 9.54 12.49
CA LEU A 175 -18.62 10.33 13.71
C LEU A 175 -17.97 11.68 13.39
N LEU A 176 -16.98 11.70 12.48
CA LEU A 176 -16.33 12.93 12.06
C LEU A 176 -17.23 13.80 11.16
N ALA A 177 -18.29 13.23 10.57
CA ALA A 177 -19.33 14.01 9.91
C ALA A 177 -20.30 14.69 10.88
N GLY A 178 -20.22 14.37 12.18
CA GLY A 178 -21.13 14.90 13.20
C GLY A 178 -22.37 14.02 13.43
N ASP A 179 -22.41 12.82 12.88
CA ASP A 179 -23.55 11.92 13.11
C ASP A 179 -23.55 11.36 14.53
N GLY A 180 -24.74 11.18 15.10
CA GLY A 180 -24.90 10.56 16.42
C GLY A 180 -24.45 9.09 16.44
N LEU A 181 -24.22 8.55 17.64
CA LEU A 181 -23.77 7.16 17.82
C LEU A 181 -24.75 6.13 17.24
N ALA A 182 -26.06 6.36 17.39
CA ALA A 182 -27.09 5.47 16.85
C ALA A 182 -27.07 5.44 15.31
N ALA A 183 -27.05 6.60 14.67
CA ALA A 183 -26.95 6.73 13.21
C ALA A 183 -25.63 6.15 12.67
N THR A 184 -24.54 6.32 13.42
CA THR A 184 -23.25 5.69 13.10
C THR A 184 -23.34 4.17 13.13
N ALA A 185 -23.94 3.60 14.17
CA ALA A 185 -24.10 2.16 14.32
C ALA A 185 -24.98 1.57 13.21
N GLU A 186 -26.07 2.24 12.87
CA GLU A 186 -26.95 1.87 11.75
C GLU A 186 -26.18 1.90 10.43
N ARG A 187 -25.45 3.00 10.14
CA ARG A 187 -24.62 3.07 8.92
C ARG A 187 -23.61 1.94 8.85
N VAL A 188 -22.92 1.64 9.94
CA VAL A 188 -21.95 0.53 10.00
C VAL A 188 -22.66 -0.81 9.73
N ARG A 189 -23.83 -1.04 10.33
CA ARG A 189 -24.62 -2.26 10.15
C ARG A 189 -25.02 -2.48 8.69
N ASP A 190 -25.38 -1.41 7.99
CA ASP A 190 -25.85 -1.50 6.60
C ASP A 190 -24.71 -1.56 5.58
N THR A 191 -23.63 -0.81 5.83
CA THR A 191 -22.54 -0.64 4.85
C THR A 191 -21.45 -1.70 4.98
N VAL A 192 -21.11 -2.16 6.19
CA VAL A 192 -19.99 -3.09 6.40
C VAL A 192 -20.20 -4.44 5.72
N PRO A 193 -21.36 -5.12 5.84
CA PRO A 193 -21.58 -6.42 5.19
C PRO A 193 -21.48 -6.32 3.67
N THR A 194 -22.09 -5.28 3.10
CA THR A 194 -22.08 -5.02 1.66
C THR A 194 -20.66 -4.72 1.16
N SER A 195 -19.90 -3.88 1.88
CA SER A 195 -18.51 -3.57 1.56
C SER A 195 -17.60 -4.80 1.70
N TRP A 196 -17.82 -5.62 2.73
CA TRP A 196 -17.06 -6.84 2.96
C TRP A 196 -17.26 -7.87 1.85
N LEU A 197 -18.51 -8.12 1.42
CA LEU A 197 -18.81 -9.00 0.29
C LEU A 197 -18.21 -8.48 -1.02
N ASN A 198 -18.34 -7.19 -1.30
CA ASN A 198 -17.74 -6.59 -2.49
C ASN A 198 -16.21 -6.66 -2.47
N SER A 199 -15.59 -6.65 -1.28
CA SER A 199 -14.14 -6.73 -1.13
C SER A 199 -13.57 -8.05 -1.68
N PHE A 200 -14.33 -9.15 -1.68
CA PHE A 200 -13.88 -10.43 -2.24
C PHE A 200 -13.64 -10.39 -3.75
N LYS A 201 -14.19 -9.41 -4.48
CA LYS A 201 -14.01 -9.28 -5.93
C LYS A 201 -12.60 -8.84 -6.32
N VAL A 202 -11.91 -8.11 -5.43
CA VAL A 202 -10.63 -7.45 -5.75
C VAL A 202 -9.54 -7.87 -4.78
N TRP A 203 -9.81 -7.80 -3.47
CA TRP A 203 -8.76 -7.91 -2.45
C TRP A 203 -8.08 -9.27 -2.35
N PRO A 204 -8.75 -10.42 -2.55
CA PRO A 204 -8.05 -11.71 -2.56
C PRO A 204 -6.92 -11.77 -3.60
N ALA A 205 -7.17 -11.28 -4.82
CA ALA A 205 -6.15 -11.23 -5.87
C ALA A 205 -5.00 -10.29 -5.50
N VAL A 206 -5.31 -9.12 -4.92
CA VAL A 206 -4.31 -8.15 -4.44
C VAL A 206 -3.43 -8.76 -3.35
N VAL A 207 -4.03 -9.46 -2.38
CA VAL A 207 -3.30 -10.10 -1.27
C VAL A 207 -2.42 -11.24 -1.80
N VAL A 208 -2.94 -12.10 -2.68
CA VAL A 208 -2.16 -13.16 -3.33
C VAL A 208 -0.96 -12.57 -4.05
N PHE A 209 -1.17 -11.55 -4.87
CA PHE A 209 -0.09 -10.88 -5.60
C PHE A 209 0.96 -10.27 -4.65
N SER A 210 0.50 -9.54 -3.64
CA SER A 210 1.36 -8.85 -2.65
C SER A 210 2.25 -9.83 -1.87
N PHE A 211 1.71 -10.98 -1.45
CA PHE A 211 2.51 -11.99 -0.74
C PHE A 211 3.32 -12.91 -1.65
N THR A 212 3.02 -12.95 -2.95
CA THR A 212 3.75 -13.77 -3.92
C THR A 212 4.95 -13.04 -4.50
N PHE A 213 4.78 -11.77 -4.87
CA PHE A 213 5.75 -11.03 -5.69
C PHE A 213 6.41 -9.86 -4.97
N LEU A 214 5.78 -9.29 -3.94
CA LEU A 214 6.29 -8.08 -3.30
C LEU A 214 7.06 -8.38 -2.00
N PRO A 215 8.26 -7.77 -1.84
CA PRO A 215 8.91 -7.67 -0.54
C PRO A 215 8.05 -6.93 0.48
N MET A 216 8.23 -7.22 1.78
CA MET A 216 7.36 -6.75 2.87
C MET A 216 7.21 -5.22 2.88
N GLU A 217 8.29 -4.49 2.63
CA GLU A 217 8.35 -3.04 2.60
C GLU A 217 7.40 -2.40 1.56
N TYR A 218 7.13 -3.09 0.44
CA TYR A 218 6.30 -2.54 -0.64
C TYR A 218 4.82 -2.93 -0.54
N ARG A 219 4.47 -3.89 0.32
CA ARG A 219 3.10 -4.44 0.39
C ARG A 219 2.06 -3.39 0.75
N SER A 220 2.38 -2.53 1.72
CA SER A 220 1.45 -1.49 2.19
C SER A 220 1.21 -0.41 1.13
N ILE A 221 2.27 0.12 0.50
CA ILE A 221 2.13 1.15 -0.54
C ILE A 221 1.45 0.61 -1.81
N PHE A 222 1.74 -0.63 -2.20
CA PHE A 222 1.04 -1.30 -3.29
C PHE A 222 -0.45 -1.41 -3.01
N SER A 223 -0.81 -1.90 -1.83
CA SER A 223 -2.20 -2.03 -1.41
C SER A 223 -2.91 -0.67 -1.35
N GLY A 224 -2.21 0.35 -0.85
CA GLY A 224 -2.68 1.74 -0.84
C GLY A 224 -2.94 2.30 -2.23
N PHE A 225 -2.08 2.02 -3.21
CA PHE A 225 -2.30 2.43 -4.60
C PHE A 225 -3.57 1.79 -5.19
N ILE A 226 -3.80 0.50 -4.94
CA ILE A 226 -5.05 -0.16 -5.35
C ILE A 226 -6.26 0.45 -4.62
N ALA A 227 -6.10 0.83 -3.35
CA ALA A 227 -7.15 1.48 -2.58
C ALA A 227 -7.58 2.83 -3.18
N VAL A 228 -6.66 3.62 -3.76
CA VAL A 228 -7.00 4.86 -4.50
C VAL A 228 -7.95 4.54 -5.66
N GLY A 229 -7.61 3.53 -6.46
CA GLY A 229 -8.43 3.08 -7.58
C GLY A 229 -9.80 2.56 -7.13
N TRP A 230 -9.83 1.78 -6.05
CA TRP A 230 -11.06 1.29 -5.43
C TRP A 230 -11.97 2.42 -4.95
N GLN A 231 -11.40 3.43 -4.27
CA GLN A 231 -12.17 4.56 -3.76
C GLN A 231 -12.80 5.37 -4.89
N THR A 232 -12.04 5.56 -5.98
CA THR A 232 -12.48 6.22 -7.20
C THR A 232 -13.61 5.43 -7.89
N TYR A 233 -13.46 4.10 -7.97
CA TYR A 233 -14.47 3.20 -8.54
C TYR A 233 -15.79 3.21 -7.76
N LEU A 234 -15.73 3.16 -6.42
CA LEU A 234 -16.93 3.25 -5.59
C LEU A 234 -17.65 4.58 -5.76
N SER A 235 -16.91 5.70 -5.84
CA SER A 235 -17.51 7.01 -6.12
C SER A 235 -18.18 7.06 -7.48
N TYR A 236 -17.57 6.45 -8.51
CA TYR A 236 -18.18 6.34 -9.84
C TYR A 236 -19.48 5.52 -9.80
N LEU A 237 -19.48 4.35 -9.14
CA LEU A 237 -20.67 3.51 -9.02
C LEU A 237 -21.80 4.21 -8.26
N ASN A 238 -21.49 4.91 -7.16
CA ASN A 238 -22.47 5.65 -6.38
C ASN A 238 -23.12 6.76 -7.22
N LYS A 239 -22.33 7.49 -8.00
CA LYS A 239 -22.86 8.51 -8.92
C LYS A 239 -23.76 7.92 -10.01
N GLN A 240 -23.37 6.79 -10.59
CA GLN A 240 -24.19 6.06 -11.56
C GLN A 240 -25.53 5.60 -10.96
N ALA A 241 -25.53 5.17 -9.70
CA ALA A 241 -26.77 4.81 -9.00
C ALA A 241 -27.67 6.03 -8.78
N GLU A 242 -27.12 7.15 -8.28
CA GLU A 242 -27.85 8.41 -8.06
C GLU A 242 -28.50 8.94 -9.35
N LEU A 243 -27.76 8.96 -10.47
CA LEU A 243 -28.29 9.38 -11.77
C LEU A 243 -29.43 8.48 -12.27
N ARG A 244 -29.34 7.17 -12.05
CA ARG A 244 -30.40 6.23 -12.43
C ARG A 244 -31.64 6.41 -11.57
N GLU A 245 -31.48 6.68 -10.28
CA GLU A 245 -32.60 6.99 -9.38
C GLU A 245 -33.28 8.30 -9.78
N GLN A 246 -32.51 9.35 -10.09
CA GLN A 246 -33.06 10.60 -10.61
C GLN A 246 -33.83 10.38 -11.91
N ALA A 247 -33.29 9.61 -12.86
CA ALA A 247 -33.98 9.28 -14.10
C ALA A 247 -35.29 8.50 -13.86
N ARG A 248 -35.30 7.54 -12.91
CA ARG A 248 -36.52 6.81 -12.52
C ARG A 248 -37.57 7.73 -11.89
N MET A 249 -37.16 8.65 -11.03
CA MET A 249 -38.06 9.63 -10.40
C MET A 249 -38.65 10.59 -11.43
N LEU A 250 -37.86 11.07 -12.38
CA LEU A 250 -38.33 11.91 -13.48
C LEU A 250 -39.31 11.16 -14.40
N ALA A 251 -39.02 9.88 -14.72
CA ALA A 251 -39.90 9.03 -15.50
C ALA A 251 -41.24 8.79 -14.78
N ALA A 252 -41.21 8.42 -13.49
CA ALA A 252 -42.41 8.22 -12.68
C ALA A 252 -43.26 9.50 -12.58
N THR A 253 -42.62 10.66 -12.34
CA THR A 253 -43.29 11.97 -12.32
C THR A 253 -43.95 12.28 -13.66
N SER A 254 -43.27 11.99 -14.77
CA SER A 254 -43.79 12.19 -16.12
C SER A 254 -44.99 11.28 -16.42
N THR A 255 -44.92 10.00 -16.02
CA THR A 255 -46.04 9.05 -16.16
C THR A 255 -47.27 9.50 -15.36
N ILE A 256 -47.09 9.95 -14.11
CA ILE A 256 -48.19 10.48 -13.28
C ILE A 256 -48.79 11.74 -13.94
N ALA A 257 -47.97 12.65 -14.46
CA ALA A 257 -48.45 13.85 -15.13
C ALA A 257 -49.19 13.58 -16.46
N VAL A 258 -48.86 12.48 -17.15
CA VAL A 258 -49.60 12.04 -18.36
C VAL A 258 -50.93 11.38 -17.96
N ALA A 259 -50.92 10.50 -16.95
CA ALA A 259 -52.13 9.86 -16.45
C ALA A 259 -53.14 10.88 -15.90
N GLY A 260 -52.67 11.90 -15.17
CA GLY A 260 -53.51 12.98 -14.65
C GLY A 260 -54.10 13.91 -15.73
N ARG A 261 -53.44 14.05 -16.88
CA ARG A 261 -53.99 14.78 -18.04
C ARG A 261 -55.05 13.97 -18.78
N GLY A 262 -54.82 12.66 -18.94
CA GLY A 262 -55.78 11.76 -19.59
C GLY A 262 -57.12 11.66 -18.85
N SER A 263 -57.09 11.68 -17.51
CA SER A 263 -58.31 11.68 -16.69
C SER A 263 -59.07 13.01 -16.71
N GLN A 264 -58.37 14.16 -16.82
CA GLN A 264 -59.03 15.46 -17.00
C GLN A 264 -59.67 15.59 -18.38
N THR A 265 -59.04 15.08 -19.45
CA THR A 265 -59.65 15.11 -20.79
C THR A 265 -60.84 14.17 -20.93
N ALA A 266 -60.86 13.05 -20.20
CA ALA A 266 -61.99 12.12 -20.21
C ALA A 266 -63.21 12.63 -19.42
N ALA A 267 -63.01 13.49 -18.41
CA ALA A 267 -64.09 14.07 -17.61
C ALA A 267 -64.80 15.27 -18.26
N VAL A 268 -64.33 15.74 -19.44
CA VAL A 268 -64.85 16.93 -20.15
C VAL A 268 -65.51 16.55 -21.49
N ALA A 269 -65.62 15.26 -21.82
CA ALA A 269 -66.36 14.81 -23.00
C ALA A 269 -67.89 14.82 -22.70
N PRO A 270 -68.71 15.54 -23.49
CA PRO A 270 -70.16 15.65 -23.31
C PRO A 270 -70.95 14.39 -23.67
#